data_AF-A0A2R5FYZ0-F1
#
_entry.id   AF-A0A2R5FYZ0-F1
#
_cell.length_a   1.000
_cell.length_b   1.000
_cell.length_c   1.000
_cell.angle_alpha   90.00
_cell.angle_beta   90.00
_cell.angle_gamma   90.00
#
_symmetry.space_group_name_H-M   'P 1'
#
loop_
_entity.id
_entity.type
_entity.pdbx_description
1 polymer ?
#
loop_
_entity_poly.entity_id
_entity_poly.type
_entity_poly.pdbx_seq_one_letter_code
_entity_poly.pdbx_strand_id
1 'polypeptide(L)'
;MVAFFYNPQLPPTNNEAERALRHAVIARRISYGTRSSEGSLAYCSILSVIETCRLRNVDPWSYIAQVLTQARKGIKCEKIPLAS
;
A
#
# COMPACT_ATOMS: atom_id res chain seq x y z
N MET A 1 -15.20 13.24 1.57
CA MET A 1 -16.47 14.01 1.44
C MET A 1 -16.64 14.66 0.07
N VAL A 2 -15.60 15.29 -0.52
CA VAL A 2 -15.72 15.98 -1.84
C VAL A 2 -15.89 15.03 -3.04
N ALA A 3 -15.35 13.80 -3.00
CA ALA A 3 -15.36 12.88 -4.14
C ALA A 3 -16.77 12.35 -4.55
N PHE A 4 -17.71 12.26 -3.62
CA PHE A 4 -19.08 11.81 -3.90
C PHE A 4 -19.84 12.75 -4.84
N PHE A 5 -19.63 14.06 -4.69
CA PHE A 5 -20.32 15.08 -5.50
C PHE A 5 -19.95 15.03 -6.98
N TYR A 6 -18.75 14.55 -7.31
CA TYR A 6 -18.28 14.44 -8.69
C TYR A 6 -18.45 13.04 -9.27
N ASN A 7 -18.69 12.02 -8.44
CA ASN A 7 -18.84 10.64 -8.88
C ASN A 7 -19.94 9.93 -8.03
N PRO A 8 -21.20 9.89 -8.50
CA PRO A 8 -22.33 9.33 -7.77
C PRO A 8 -22.21 7.83 -7.44
N GLN A 9 -21.29 7.12 -8.10
CA GLN A 9 -21.05 5.70 -7.90
C GLN A 9 -20.12 5.40 -6.71
N LEU A 10 -19.51 6.42 -6.11
CA LEU A 10 -18.68 6.23 -4.92
C LEU A 10 -19.56 6.22 -3.66
N PRO A 11 -19.24 5.38 -2.65
CA PRO A 11 -19.92 5.43 -1.37
C PRO A 11 -19.79 6.84 -0.75
N PRO A 12 -20.83 7.37 -0.08
CA PRO A 12 -20.79 8.69 0.55
C PRO A 12 -19.78 8.78 1.71
N THR A 13 -19.30 7.63 2.19
CA THR A 13 -18.37 7.51 3.32
C THR A 13 -16.94 7.27 2.85
N ASN A 14 -16.02 8.10 3.32
CA ASN A 14 -14.57 8.02 3.08
C ASN A 14 -13.88 6.90 3.91
N ASN A 15 -14.66 6.00 4.51
CA ASN A 15 -14.20 5.04 5.51
C ASN A 15 -13.07 4.15 4.99
N GLU A 16 -13.15 3.68 3.73
CA GLU A 16 -12.10 2.84 3.14
C GLU A 16 -10.79 3.62 2.98
N ALA A 17 -10.85 4.85 2.48
CA ALA A 17 -9.66 5.69 2.33
C ALA A 17 -9.07 6.08 3.70
N GLU A 18 -9.91 6.40 4.68
CA GLU A 18 -9.47 6.68 6.05
C GLU A 18 -8.83 5.46 6.71
N ARG A 19 -9.39 4.26 6.49
CA ARG A 19 -8.84 3.00 7.02
C ARG A 19 -7.50 2.66 6.39
N ALA A 20 -7.35 2.85 5.08
CA ALA A 20 -6.08 2.71 4.37
C ALA A 20 -5.02 3.71 4.88
N LEU A 21 -5.40 4.98 5.03
CA LEU A 21 -4.50 6.03 5.52
C LEU A 21 -4.14 5.88 7.00
N ARG A 22 -5.01 5.28 7.82
CA ARG A 22 -4.79 5.13 9.28
C ARG A 22 -3.49 4.42 9.59
N HIS A 23 -3.21 3.33 8.86
CA HIS A 23 -1.99 2.55 9.04
C HIS A 23 -0.74 3.38 8.69
N ALA A 24 -0.79 4.15 7.60
CA ALA A 24 0.29 5.04 7.19
C ALA A 24 0.54 6.18 8.20
N VAL A 25 -0.53 6.75 8.77
CA VAL A 25 -0.44 7.84 9.75
C VAL A 25 0.12 7.33 11.09
N ILE A 26 -0.32 6.15 11.56
CA ILE A 26 0.20 5.52 12.78
C ILE A 26 1.68 5.19 12.62
N ALA A 27 2.07 4.55 11.52
CA ALA A 27 3.47 4.17 11.28
C ALA A 27 4.36 5.41 11.12
N ARG A 28 3.90 6.49 10.48
CA ARG A 28 4.62 7.78 10.46
C ARG A 28 4.80 8.36 11.85
N ARG A 29 3.78 8.27 12.70
CA ARG A 29 3.85 8.77 14.08
C ARG A 29 4.85 7.99 14.94
N ILE A 30 4.91 6.66 14.79
CA ILE A 30 5.84 5.79 15.53
C ILE A 30 7.29 5.96 15.03
N SER A 31 7.48 6.06 13.71
CA SER A 31 8.80 6.16 13.08
C SER A 31 9.39 7.58 13.07
N TYR A 32 8.67 8.58 13.57
CA TYR A 32 8.96 10.01 13.38
C TYR A 32 9.01 10.46 11.90
N GLY A 33 8.51 9.61 11.00
CA GLY A 33 8.55 9.82 9.57
C GLY A 33 9.94 9.66 8.97
N THR A 34 10.01 9.91 7.66
CA THR A 34 11.22 9.82 6.86
C THR A 34 11.87 11.20 6.77
N ARG A 35 13.19 11.28 7.00
CA ARG A 35 13.94 12.55 6.92
C ARG A 35 14.56 12.80 5.53
N SER A 36 14.28 11.94 4.55
CA SER A 36 14.76 12.04 3.17
C SER A 36 13.65 11.77 2.16
N SER A 37 13.82 12.31 0.94
CA SER A 37 12.97 12.03 -0.22
C SER A 37 12.93 10.54 -0.53
N GLU A 38 14.08 9.89 -0.50
CA GLU A 38 14.24 8.47 -0.83
C GLU A 38 13.51 7.60 0.21
N GLY A 39 13.64 7.93 1.49
CA GLY A 39 12.91 7.25 2.56
C GLY A 39 11.41 7.40 2.40
N SER A 40 10.95 8.60 2.02
CA SER A 40 9.53 8.88 1.80
C SER A 40 8.98 8.08 0.62
N LEU A 41 9.74 8.00 -0.47
CA LEU A 41 9.39 7.19 -1.64
C LEU A 41 9.35 5.70 -1.32
N ALA A 42 10.34 5.19 -0.60
CA ALA A 42 10.38 3.80 -0.17
C ALA A 42 9.17 3.46 0.73
N TYR A 43 8.86 4.33 1.69
CA TYR A 43 7.72 4.19 2.58
C TYR A 43 6.38 4.19 1.83
N CYS A 44 6.17 5.16 0.93
CA CYS A 44 4.98 5.21 0.07
C CYS A 44 4.85 3.96 -0.81
N SER A 45 5.96 3.45 -1.35
CA SER A 45 5.98 2.26 -2.20
C SER A 45 5.56 1.01 -1.42
N ILE A 46 6.11 0.82 -0.20
CA ILE A 46 5.75 -0.31 0.67
C ILE A 46 4.28 -0.25 1.06
N LEU A 47 3.79 0.93 1.46
CA LEU A 47 2.37 1.12 1.78
C LEU A 47 1.45 0.80 0.61
N SER A 48 1.81 1.26 -0.59
CA SER A 48 1.05 0.97 -1.82
C SER A 48 0.98 -0.53 -2.09
N VAL A 49 2.09 -1.26 -1.90
CA VAL A 49 2.12 -2.73 -2.05
C VAL A 49 1.22 -3.41 -1.02
N ILE A 50 1.31 -3.03 0.26
CA ILE A 50 0.50 -3.61 1.33
C ILE A 50 -0.99 -3.38 1.07
N GLU A 51 -1.37 -2.16 0.68
CA GLU A 51 -2.77 -1.84 0.38
C GLU A 51 -3.27 -2.65 -0.81
N THR A 52 -2.45 -2.78 -1.86
CA THR A 52 -2.85 -3.57 -3.03
C THR A 52 -3.00 -5.05 -2.70
N CYS A 53 -2.14 -5.61 -1.84
CA CYS A 53 -2.29 -6.99 -1.36
C CYS A 53 -3.59 -7.15 -0.56
N ARG A 54 -3.90 -6.21 0.34
CA ARG A 54 -5.14 -6.23 1.12
C ARG A 54 -6.38 -6.16 0.24
N LEU A 55 -6.41 -5.26 -0.74
CA LEU A 55 -7.53 -5.13 -1.69
C LEU A 55 -7.75 -6.39 -2.53
N ARG A 56 -6.70 -7.19 -2.72
CA ARG A 56 -6.74 -8.43 -3.50
C ARG A 56 -6.84 -9.69 -2.64
N ASN A 57 -7.07 -9.56 -1.33
CA ASN A 57 -7.10 -10.65 -0.35
C ASN A 57 -5.83 -11.53 -0.36
N VAL A 58 -4.67 -10.93 -0.67
CA VAL A 58 -3.37 -11.59 -0.63
C VAL A 58 -2.64 -11.19 0.64
N ASP A 59 -1.97 -12.14 1.29
CA ASP A 59 -1.11 -11.84 2.44
C ASP A 59 0.10 -10.97 2.01
N PRO A 60 0.21 -9.73 2.51
CA PRO A 60 1.26 -8.80 2.08
C PRO A 60 2.66 -9.27 2.49
N TRP A 61 2.80 -9.98 3.63
CA TRP A 61 4.10 -10.42 4.12
C TRP A 61 4.69 -11.52 3.26
N SER A 62 3.87 -12.51 2.89
CA SER A 62 4.23 -13.57 1.94
C SER A 62 4.63 -12.99 0.59
N TYR A 63 3.87 -12.02 0.07
CA TYR A 63 4.20 -11.36 -1.19
C TYR A 63 5.54 -10.61 -1.11
N ILE A 64 5.76 -9.79 -0.07
CA ILE A 64 7.01 -9.05 0.11
C ILE A 64 8.19 -10.03 0.24
N ALA A 65 8.04 -11.11 1.01
CA ALA A 65 9.07 -12.14 1.15
C ALA A 65 9.42 -12.78 -0.20
N GLN A 66 8.41 -13.16 -1.00
CA GLN A 66 8.62 -13.71 -2.34
C GLN A 66 9.34 -12.73 -3.26
N VAL A 67 8.91 -11.47 -3.30
CA VAL A 67 9.54 -10.40 -4.10
C VAL A 67 11.00 -10.23 -3.71
N LEU A 68 11.31 -10.17 -2.41
CA LEU A 68 12.68 -10.04 -1.91
C LEU A 68 13.54 -11.27 -2.23
N THR A 69 12.97 -12.48 -2.12
CA THR A 69 13.66 -13.72 -2.50
C THR A 69 13.95 -13.75 -4.01
N GLN A 70 13.01 -13.34 -4.86
CA GLN A 70 13.20 -13.28 -6.32
C GLN A 70 14.22 -12.20 -6.70
N ALA A 71 14.13 -11.01 -6.10
CA ALA A 71 15.08 -9.92 -6.32
C ALA A 71 16.51 -10.33 -5.94
N ARG A 72 16.69 -11.05 -4.82
CA ARG A 72 17.99 -11.60 -4.41
C ARG A 72 18.56 -12.61 -5.40
N LYS A 73 17.69 -13.36 -6.09
CA LYS A 73 18.07 -14.31 -7.16
C LYS A 73 18.31 -13.63 -8.51
N GLY A 74 18.16 -12.31 -8.61
CA GLY A 74 18.23 -11.58 -9.87
C GLY A 74 17.04 -11.83 -10.80
N ILE A 75 15.98 -12.47 -10.31
CA ILE A 75 14.77 -12.76 -11.07
C ILE A 75 13.87 -11.53 -11.00
N LYS A 76 13.47 -11.02 -12.16
CA LYS A 76 12.51 -9.91 -12.24
C LYS A 76 11.17 -10.40 -11.68
N CYS A 77 10.70 -9.74 -10.63
CA CYS A 77 9.45 -10.10 -9.97
C CYS A 77 8.27 -9.88 -10.92
N GLU A 78 7.33 -10.83 -10.94
CA GLU A 78 6.09 -10.69 -11.71
C GLU A 78 5.19 -9.58 -11.15
N LYS A 79 4.29 -9.07 -12.01
CA LYS A 79 3.44 -7.90 -11.73
C LYS A 79 2.61 -8.13 -10.46
N ILE A 80 2.33 -7.03 -9.76
CA ILE A 80 1.51 -6.95 -8.53
C ILE A 80 0.39 -7.99 -8.57
N PRO A 81 0.23 -8.84 -7.53
CA PRO A 81 -0.45 -10.14 -7.62
C PRO A 81 -1.88 -9.95 -8.10
N LEU A 82 -2.25 -10.53 -9.23
CA LEU A 82 -3.64 -10.47 -9.72
C LEU A 82 -4.53 -11.23 -8.73
N ALA A 83 -5.65 -10.63 -8.32
CA ALA A 83 -6.63 -11.34 -7.50
C ALA A 83 -7.15 -12.54 -8.31
N SER A 84 -7.12 -13.72 -7.68
CA SER A 84 -7.62 -14.98 -8.23
C SER A 84 -9.12 -14.92 -8.53
#